data_AF-A0A947BNP3-F1
#
_entry.id   AF-A0A947BNP3-F1
#
_cell.length_a   1.000
_cell.length_b   1.000
_cell.length_c   1.000
_cell.angle_alpha   90.00
_cell.angle_beta   90.00
_cell.angle_gamma   90.00
#
_symmetry.space_group_name_H-M   'P 1'
#
loop_
_entity.id
_entity.type
_entity.pdbx_description
1 polymer ?
#
loop_
_entity_poly.entity_id
_entity_poly.type
_entity_poly.pdbx_seq_one_letter_code
_entity_poly.pdbx_strand_id
1 'polypeptide(L)'
;LWQVTMFTIAHTITLGLSMNGVINLPANIVEPLIALSIAYIGFENIWHKSLHNSRLILVFAFGLLHGLGFASVLQEFGMPDDAFITALISFNIGVEIGQLAIILLGFLTVGFWFRNRDWYRNLVIIPGSAMIALTGLYWTYDRIMI
;
A
#
# COMPACT_ATOMS: atom_id res chain seq x y z
N LEU A 1 -6.32 -9.30 -6.62
CA LEU A 1 -5.44 -9.32 -7.81
C LEU A 1 -5.43 -7.96 -8.50
N TRP A 2 -6.52 -7.49 -9.11
CA TRP A 2 -6.53 -6.14 -9.75
C TRP A 2 -6.08 -4.98 -8.85
N GLN A 3 -6.41 -5.00 -7.55
CA GLN A 3 -5.91 -4.00 -6.60
C GLN A 3 -4.37 -4.00 -6.47
N VAL A 4 -3.75 -5.18 -6.49
CA VAL A 4 -2.27 -5.35 -6.41
C VAL A 4 -1.62 -4.74 -7.65
N THR A 5 -2.11 -5.11 -8.82
CA THR A 5 -1.58 -4.61 -10.10
C THR A 5 -1.80 -3.11 -10.25
N MET A 6 -3.00 -2.60 -9.91
CA MET A 6 -3.28 -1.15 -9.96
C MET A 6 -2.39 -0.35 -9.02
N PHE A 7 -2.17 -0.85 -7.79
CA PHE A 7 -1.25 -0.24 -6.85
C PHE A 7 0.18 -0.21 -7.41
N THR A 8 0.67 -1.35 -7.91
CA THR A 8 2.05 -1.49 -8.43
C THR A 8 2.29 -0.61 -9.65
N ILE A 9 1.33 -0.53 -10.57
CA ILE A 9 1.42 0.36 -11.74
C ILE A 9 1.51 1.82 -11.29
N ALA A 10 0.60 2.27 -10.42
CA ALA A 10 0.58 3.64 -9.92
C ALA A 10 1.85 4.00 -9.14
N HIS A 11 2.30 3.09 -8.29
CA HIS A 11 3.53 3.20 -7.54
C HIS A 11 4.74 3.34 -8.47
N THR A 12 4.84 2.49 -9.50
CA THR A 12 5.93 2.55 -10.49
C THR A 12 5.97 3.91 -11.19
N ILE A 13 4.82 4.45 -11.59
CA ILE A 13 4.71 5.74 -12.27
C ILE A 13 5.29 6.85 -11.38
N THR A 14 4.84 6.96 -10.14
CA THR A 14 5.23 8.06 -9.25
C THR A 14 6.63 7.92 -8.71
N LEU A 15 7.09 6.70 -8.41
CA LEU A 15 8.48 6.45 -8.08
C LEU A 15 9.41 6.84 -9.23
N GLY A 16 9.05 6.44 -10.47
CA GLY A 16 9.80 6.82 -11.67
C GLY A 16 9.86 8.32 -11.88
N LEU A 17 8.72 9.02 -11.76
CA LEU A 17 8.66 10.47 -11.90
C LEU A 17 9.45 11.19 -10.79
N SER A 18 9.40 10.70 -9.57
CA SER A 18 10.08 11.35 -8.44
C SER A 18 11.59 11.16 -8.49
N MET A 19 12.06 9.96 -8.86
CA MET A 19 13.47 9.67 -9.03
C MET A 19 14.12 10.45 -10.18
N ASN A 20 13.37 10.77 -11.24
CA ASN A 20 13.83 11.65 -12.32
C ASN A 20 13.69 13.15 -11.97
N GLY A 21 13.31 13.50 -10.74
CA GLY A 21 13.16 14.88 -10.29
C GLY A 21 11.94 15.62 -10.86
N VAL A 22 11.02 14.92 -11.54
CA VAL A 22 9.80 15.54 -12.10
C VAL A 22 8.80 15.89 -11.00
N ILE A 23 8.70 15.05 -9.97
CA ILE A 23 7.84 15.27 -8.79
C ILE A 23 8.69 15.18 -7.54
N ASN A 24 8.73 16.24 -6.74
CA ASN A 24 9.39 16.23 -5.45
C ASN A 24 8.45 16.80 -4.40
N LEU A 25 8.03 15.95 -3.47
CA LEU A 25 7.22 16.34 -2.31
C LEU A 25 7.99 15.98 -1.04
N PRO A 26 7.92 16.82 0.00
CA PRO A 26 8.69 16.59 1.20
C PRO A 26 8.12 15.40 2.00
N ALA A 27 9.02 14.59 2.56
CA ALA A 27 8.67 13.36 3.27
C ALA A 27 7.72 13.59 4.46
N ASN A 28 7.86 14.73 5.15
CA ASN A 28 6.98 15.14 6.25
C ASN A 28 5.51 15.37 5.83
N ILE A 29 5.21 15.44 4.53
CA ILE A 29 3.83 15.45 4.01
C ILE A 29 3.46 14.06 3.49
N VAL A 30 4.36 13.42 2.74
CA VAL A 30 4.07 12.15 2.07
C VAL A 30 3.89 11.01 3.07
N GLU A 31 4.77 10.88 4.05
CA GLU A 31 4.74 9.78 5.01
C GLU A 31 3.47 9.75 5.89
N PRO A 32 3.01 10.87 6.49
CA PRO A 32 1.72 10.88 7.19
C PRO A 32 0.53 10.50 6.31
N LEU A 33 0.53 10.92 5.04
CA LEU A 33 -0.54 10.58 4.10
C LEU A 33 -0.51 9.10 3.72
N ILE A 34 0.68 8.51 3.56
CA ILE A 34 0.84 7.06 3.37
C ILE A 34 0.24 6.32 4.57
N ALA A 35 0.60 6.69 5.80
CA ALA A 35 0.04 6.08 7.01
C ALA A 35 -1.49 6.26 7.10
N LEU A 36 -1.99 7.45 6.72
CA LEU A 36 -3.42 7.76 6.74
C LEU A 36 -4.19 6.92 5.70
N SER A 37 -3.58 6.62 4.55
CA SER A 37 -4.18 5.73 3.55
C SER A 37 -4.37 4.29 4.07
N ILE A 38 -3.44 3.80 4.89
CA ILE A 38 -3.55 2.50 5.57
C ILE A 38 -4.72 2.53 6.55
N ALA A 39 -4.83 3.61 7.33
CA ALA A 39 -5.94 3.81 8.25
C ALA A 39 -7.29 3.79 7.50
N TYR A 40 -7.35 4.53 6.38
CA TYR A 40 -8.54 4.61 5.54
C TYR A 40 -8.98 3.23 5.03
N ILE A 41 -8.07 2.40 4.51
CA ILE A 41 -8.41 1.05 4.05
C ILE A 41 -8.95 0.17 5.19
N GLY A 42 -8.39 0.31 6.40
CA GLY A 42 -8.90 -0.36 7.60
C GLY A 42 -10.35 0.04 7.90
N PHE A 43 -10.65 1.34 7.90
CA PHE A 43 -12.03 1.82 8.09
C PHE A 43 -12.98 1.39 6.97
N GLU A 44 -12.55 1.48 5.71
CA GLU A 44 -13.35 1.11 4.55
C GLU A 44 -13.74 -0.38 4.62
N ASN A 45 -12.81 -1.26 5.01
CA ASN A 45 -13.07 -2.70 5.18
C ASN A 45 -14.14 -3.00 6.26
N ILE A 46 -14.22 -2.18 7.31
CA ILE A 46 -15.24 -2.31 8.36
C ILE A 46 -16.59 -1.85 7.83
N TRP A 47 -16.62 -0.70 7.15
CA TRP A 47 -17.84 -0.04 6.69
C TRP A 47 -18.51 -0.79 5.53
N HIS A 48 -17.72 -1.22 4.55
CA HIS A 48 -18.23 -1.89 3.35
C HIS A 48 -18.24 -3.41 3.52
N LYS A 49 -19.37 -4.03 3.12
CA LYS A 49 -19.55 -5.48 3.17
C LYS A 49 -19.00 -6.21 1.94
N SER A 50 -18.80 -5.50 0.84
CA SER A 50 -18.30 -6.02 -0.43
C SER A 50 -17.34 -5.03 -1.09
N LEU A 51 -16.45 -5.55 -1.93
CA LEU A 51 -15.54 -4.74 -2.74
C LEU A 51 -16.31 -4.11 -3.89
N HIS A 52 -16.19 -2.79 -4.05
CA HIS A 52 -16.77 -2.06 -5.17
C HIS A 52 -15.70 -1.70 -6.21
N ASN A 53 -16.06 -1.59 -7.49
CA ASN A 53 -15.09 -1.28 -8.56
C ASN A 53 -14.42 0.09 -8.35
N SER A 54 -15.10 1.04 -7.68
CA SER A 54 -14.54 2.33 -7.29
C SER A 54 -13.31 2.22 -6.38
N ARG A 55 -13.15 1.09 -5.67
CA ARG A 55 -11.96 0.81 -4.86
C ARG A 55 -10.68 0.71 -5.70
N LEU A 56 -10.78 0.33 -6.98
CA LEU A 56 -9.61 0.29 -7.87
C LEU A 56 -9.02 1.69 -8.09
N ILE A 57 -9.88 2.71 -8.21
CA ILE A 57 -9.46 4.11 -8.36
C ILE A 57 -8.77 4.59 -7.08
N LEU A 58 -9.35 4.26 -5.92
CA LEU A 58 -8.76 4.58 -4.62
C LEU A 58 -7.38 3.94 -4.43
N VAL A 59 -7.26 2.64 -4.72
CA VAL A 59 -6.00 1.91 -4.57
C VAL A 59 -4.95 2.39 -5.57
N PHE A 60 -5.36 2.77 -6.78
CA PHE A 60 -4.48 3.43 -7.75
C PHE A 60 -3.97 4.77 -7.19
N ALA A 61 -4.85 5.61 -6.64
CA ALA A 61 -4.46 6.88 -6.03
C ALA A 61 -3.50 6.70 -4.83
N PHE A 62 -3.74 5.69 -3.99
CA PHE A 62 -2.80 5.34 -2.93
C PHE A 62 -1.48 4.80 -3.46
N GLY A 63 -1.47 4.01 -4.54
CA GLY A 63 -0.24 3.60 -5.20
C GLY A 63 0.59 4.79 -5.67
N LEU A 64 -0.05 5.81 -6.27
CA LEU A 64 0.63 7.06 -6.66
C LEU A 64 1.29 7.74 -5.44
N LEU A 65 0.57 7.82 -4.32
CA LEU A 65 1.10 8.43 -3.11
C LEU A 65 2.28 7.64 -2.53
N HIS A 66 2.19 6.31 -2.50
CA HIS A 66 3.22 5.45 -1.91
C HIS A 66 4.52 5.48 -2.71
N GLY A 67 4.46 5.61 -4.05
CA GLY A 67 5.66 5.71 -4.88
C GLY A 67 6.52 6.94 -4.58
N LEU A 68 5.91 8.03 -4.09
CA LEU A 68 6.64 9.23 -3.67
C LEU A 68 7.44 9.01 -2.38
N GLY A 69 6.90 8.22 -1.43
CA GLY A 69 7.56 7.99 -0.14
C GLY A 69 8.79 7.09 -0.23
N PHE A 70 8.89 6.26 -1.27
CA PHE A 70 10.06 5.40 -1.49
C PHE A 70 11.16 6.08 -2.31
N ALA A 71 10.80 7.08 -3.12
CA ALA A 71 11.76 7.83 -3.92
C ALA A 71 12.79 8.58 -3.06
N SER A 72 12.35 9.18 -1.94
CA SER A 72 13.24 9.84 -0.98
C SER A 72 14.32 8.88 -0.46
N VAL A 73 13.92 7.65 -0.11
CA VAL A 73 14.84 6.61 0.36
C VAL A 73 15.87 6.22 -0.70
N LEU A 74 15.45 6.01 -1.95
CA LEU A 74 16.37 5.65 -3.03
C LEU A 74 17.34 6.79 -3.40
N GLN A 75 16.90 8.05 -3.31
CA GLN A 75 17.77 9.20 -3.52
C GLN A 75 18.89 9.27 -2.46
N GLU A 76 18.57 8.95 -1.20
CA GLU A 76 19.57 8.89 -0.12
C GLU A 76 20.64 7.82 -0.33
N PHE A 77 20.30 6.71 -1.00
CA PHE A 77 21.26 5.65 -1.33
C PHE A 77 22.24 6.00 -2.46
N GLY A 78 22.05 7.13 -3.17
CA GLY A 78 23.00 7.61 -4.18
C GLY A 78 23.20 6.64 -5.35
N MET A 79 22.12 6.03 -5.84
CA MET A 79 22.21 5.02 -6.90
C MET A 79 22.80 5.59 -8.21
N PRO A 80 23.69 4.84 -8.88
CA PRO A 80 24.12 5.15 -10.24
C PRO A 80 22.94 5.18 -11.23
N ASP A 81 22.95 6.15 -12.15
CA ASP A 81 21.86 6.36 -13.13
C ASP A 81 21.63 5.12 -14.03
N ASP A 82 22.68 4.36 -14.33
CA ASP A 82 22.64 3.16 -15.16
C ASP A 82 21.99 1.96 -14.45
N ALA A 83 21.97 1.95 -13.12
CA ALA A 83 21.31 0.92 -12.32
C ALA A 83 19.82 1.22 -12.05
N PHE A 84 19.37 2.45 -12.32
CA PHE A 84 18.05 2.94 -11.93
C PHE A 84 16.90 2.08 -12.46
N ILE A 85 16.86 1.83 -13.76
CA ILE A 85 15.77 1.06 -14.40
C ILE A 85 15.75 -0.38 -13.85
N THR A 86 16.91 -0.99 -13.68
CA THR A 86 17.03 -2.34 -13.12
C THR A 86 16.53 -2.39 -11.68
N ALA A 87 16.89 -1.40 -10.87
CA ALA A 87 16.42 -1.30 -9.49
C ALA A 87 14.91 -1.06 -9.42
N LEU A 88 14.37 -0.18 -10.27
CA LEU A 88 12.94 0.10 -10.34
C LEU A 88 12.15 -1.16 -10.72
N ILE A 89 12.58 -1.89 -11.74
CA ILE A 89 11.92 -3.13 -12.18
C ILE A 89 12.02 -4.19 -11.07
N SER A 90 13.22 -4.42 -10.53
CA SER A 90 13.45 -5.44 -9.50
C SER A 90 12.66 -5.15 -8.23
N PHE A 91 12.58 -3.88 -7.83
CA PHE A 91 11.79 -3.44 -6.69
C PHE A 91 10.29 -3.73 -6.90
N ASN A 92 9.72 -3.31 -8.03
CA ASN A 92 8.28 -3.52 -8.28
C ASN A 92 7.93 -5.00 -8.44
N ILE A 93 8.80 -5.82 -9.05
CA ILE A 93 8.64 -7.27 -9.08
C ILE A 93 8.63 -7.84 -7.66
N GLY A 94 9.56 -7.39 -6.80
CA GLY A 94 9.62 -7.78 -5.40
C GLY A 94 8.34 -7.41 -4.64
N VAL A 95 7.82 -6.20 -4.85
CA VAL A 95 6.56 -5.72 -4.25
C VAL A 95 5.37 -6.59 -4.69
N GLU A 96 5.22 -6.81 -6.00
CA GLU A 96 4.10 -7.58 -6.54
C GLU A 96 4.15 -9.04 -6.05
N ILE A 97 5.33 -9.67 -6.03
CA ILE A 97 5.52 -11.02 -5.46
C ILE A 97 5.17 -11.03 -3.97
N GLY A 98 5.66 -10.06 -3.19
CA GLY A 98 5.38 -9.98 -1.75
C GLY A 98 3.88 -9.84 -1.45
N GLN A 99 3.20 -8.96 -2.19
CA GLN A 99 1.75 -8.77 -2.07
C GLN A 99 0.98 -10.04 -2.44
N LEU A 100 1.34 -10.69 -3.55
CA LEU A 100 0.73 -11.95 -3.97
C LEU A 100 0.97 -13.07 -2.97
N ALA A 101 2.17 -13.17 -2.40
CA ALA A 101 2.51 -14.16 -1.39
C ALA A 101 1.67 -13.99 -0.12
N ILE A 102 1.54 -12.76 0.40
CA ILE A 102 0.71 -12.48 1.58
C ILE A 102 -0.76 -12.81 1.31
N ILE A 103 -1.29 -12.43 0.15
CA ILE A 103 -2.68 -12.74 -0.23
C ILE A 103 -2.88 -14.25 -0.32
N LEU A 104 -1.95 -14.97 -0.96
CA LEU A 104 -2.02 -16.42 -1.12
C LEU A 104 -1.97 -17.11 0.24
N LEU A 105 -1.05 -16.72 1.12
CA LEU A 105 -0.94 -17.28 2.46
C LEU A 105 -2.20 -17.03 3.28
N GLY A 106 -2.70 -15.79 3.31
CA GLY A 106 -3.96 -15.47 3.99
C GLY A 106 -5.15 -16.24 3.43
N PHE A 107 -5.17 -16.45 2.11
CA PHE A 107 -6.18 -17.28 1.46
C PHE A 107 -6.06 -18.76 1.87
N LEU A 108 -4.89 -19.39 1.75
CA LEU A 108 -4.72 -20.81 2.04
C LEU A 108 -4.92 -21.16 3.52
N THR A 109 -4.50 -20.27 4.42
CA THR A 109 -4.58 -20.51 5.87
C THR A 109 -5.95 -20.19 6.46
N VAL A 110 -6.63 -19.17 5.94
CA VAL A 110 -7.88 -18.69 6.52
C VAL A 110 -9.01 -18.62 5.48
N GLY A 111 -8.78 -17.91 4.37
CA GLY A 111 -9.82 -17.62 3.39
C GLY A 111 -10.48 -18.86 2.75
N PHE A 112 -9.70 -19.87 2.41
CA PHE A 112 -10.15 -21.10 1.76
C PHE A 112 -11.14 -21.88 2.64
N TRP A 113 -10.89 -21.91 3.95
CA TRP A 113 -11.67 -22.70 4.91
C TRP A 113 -12.86 -21.94 5.49
N PHE A 114 -12.72 -20.63 5.71
CA PHE A 114 -13.63 -19.88 6.57
C PHE A 114 -14.34 -18.70 5.90
N ARG A 115 -14.00 -18.30 4.67
CA ARG A 115 -14.57 -17.08 4.05
C ARG A 115 -16.10 -17.04 3.94
N ASN A 116 -16.74 -18.21 3.86
CA ASN A 116 -18.20 -18.35 3.71
C ASN A 116 -18.92 -18.52 5.06
N ARG A 117 -18.22 -18.46 6.20
CA ARG A 117 -18.83 -18.60 7.53
C ARG A 117 -19.32 -17.24 8.03
N ASP A 118 -20.51 -17.20 8.61
CA ASP A 118 -21.13 -15.94 9.08
C ASP A 118 -20.30 -15.23 10.17
N TRP A 119 -19.58 -16.00 11.00
CA TRP A 119 -18.71 -15.46 12.04
C TRP A 119 -17.42 -14.83 11.49
N TYR A 120 -17.02 -15.18 10.26
CA TYR A 120 -15.72 -14.78 9.68
C TYR A 120 -15.57 -13.25 9.63
N ARG A 121 -16.63 -12.54 9.25
CA ARG A 121 -16.62 -11.08 9.22
C ARG A 121 -16.39 -10.48 10.61
N ASN A 122 -17.13 -10.96 11.60
CA ASN A 122 -17.17 -10.33 12.91
C ASN A 122 -15.95 -10.69 13.77
N LEU A 123 -15.35 -11.87 13.57
CA LEU A 123 -14.19 -12.31 14.36
C LEU A 123 -12.85 -12.09 13.67
N VAL A 124 -12.80 -12.04 12.33
CA VAL A 124 -11.54 -11.90 11.59
C VAL A 124 -11.46 -10.56 10.86
N ILE A 125 -12.43 -10.27 9.98
CA ILE A 125 -12.35 -9.08 9.12
C ILE A 125 -12.42 -7.79 9.94
N ILE A 126 -13.43 -7.65 10.81
CA ILE A 126 -13.64 -6.41 11.58
C ILE A 126 -12.48 -6.17 12.57
N PRO A 127 -12.09 -7.13 13.44
CA PRO A 127 -11.00 -6.91 14.37
C PRO A 127 -9.66 -6.68 13.66
N GLY A 128 -9.37 -7.46 12.61
CA GLY A 128 -8.16 -7.27 11.81
C GLY A 128 -8.10 -5.89 11.13
N SER A 129 -9.22 -5.44 10.57
CA SER A 129 -9.31 -4.12 9.95
C SER A 129 -9.23 -2.98 10.97
N ALA A 130 -9.76 -3.19 12.17
CA ALA A 130 -9.63 -2.23 13.27
C ALA A 130 -8.19 -2.11 13.74
N MET A 131 -7.45 -3.23 13.86
CA MET A 131 -6.01 -3.19 14.15
C MET A 131 -5.24 -2.43 13.07
N ILE A 132 -5.49 -2.72 11.79
CA ILE A 132 -4.88 -1.97 10.66
C ILE A 132 -5.21 -0.49 10.75
N ALA A 133 -6.47 -0.13 11.01
CA ALA A 133 -6.90 1.26 11.13
C ALA A 133 -6.19 2.00 12.26
N LEU A 134 -6.12 1.38 13.45
CA LEU A 134 -5.47 1.95 14.63
C LEU A 134 -3.96 2.09 14.43
N THR A 135 -3.30 1.09 13.83
CA THR A 135 -1.87 1.18 13.49
C THR A 135 -1.61 2.30 12.49
N GLY A 136 -2.45 2.42 11.45
CA GLY A 136 -2.36 3.52 10.49
C GLY A 136 -2.50 4.89 11.16
N LEU A 137 -3.51 5.07 12.03
CA LEU A 137 -3.71 6.32 12.77
C LEU A 137 -2.55 6.64 13.72
N TYR A 138 -2.05 5.63 14.42
CA TYR A 138 -0.88 5.79 15.30
C TYR A 138 0.34 6.27 14.51
N TRP A 139 0.65 5.65 13.37
CA TRP A 139 1.75 6.08 12.52
C TRP A 139 1.50 7.43 11.86
N THR A 140 0.26 7.78 11.49
CA THR A 140 -0.05 9.14 11.02
C THR A 140 0.28 10.16 12.09
N TYR A 141 -0.11 9.93 13.34
CA TYR A 141 0.20 10.82 14.46
C TYR A 141 1.72 10.93 14.68
N ASP A 142 2.41 9.80 14.75
CA ASP A 142 3.87 9.74 14.92
C ASP A 142 4.61 10.54 13.85
N ARG A 143 4.23 10.37 12.57
CA ARG A 143 4.85 11.08 11.44
C ARG A 143 4.52 12.57 11.34
N ILE A 144 3.44 13.04 11.97
CA ILE A 144 3.14 14.48 12.06
C ILE A 144 3.96 15.14 13.18
N MET A 145 4.36 14.37 14.20
CA MET A 145 5.04 14.88 15.39
C MET A 145 6.58 14.86 15.28
N ILE A 146 7.12 14.13 14.30
CA ILE A 146 8.55 14.11 13.94
C ILE A 146 8.83 15.21 12.91
#